data_AF-A0A5B1LN66-F1
#
_entry.id   AF-A0A5B1LN66-F1
#
_cell.length_a   1.000
_cell.length_b   1.000
_cell.length_c   1.000
_cell.angle_alpha   90.00
_cell.angle_beta   90.00
_cell.angle_gamma   90.00
#
_symmetry.space_group_name_H-M   'P 1'
#
loop_
_entity.id
_entity.type
_entity.pdbx_description
1 polymer ?
#
loop_
_entity_poly.entity_id
_entity_poly.type
_entity_poly.pdbx_seq_one_letter_code
_entity_poly.pdbx_strand_id
1 'polypeptide(L)'
;MTLLPRHAATLGATALFALSLSACGGPPDDASVADFCKAIHDTSWATSLDETSDGDEIVKALQKWRDKLDETGTPKGIPDDARKGFEITIDTLSDVKAEDFDSPDDLGDINGDLSKEDEDKVEALNDYSTDKCEGG
;
A
#
# COMPACT_ATOMS: atom_id res chain seq x y z
N MET A 1 -71.84 -13.81 15.92
CA MET A 1 -71.10 -14.93 15.30
C MET A 1 -70.18 -14.28 14.28
N THR A 2 -68.85 -14.15 14.40
CA THR A 2 -67.74 -14.95 14.99
C THR A 2 -66.54 -13.98 15.16
N LEU A 3 -65.98 -13.77 16.37
CA LEU A 3 -64.70 -14.27 16.93
C LEU A 3 -63.38 -13.89 16.19
N LEU A 4 -62.51 -13.17 16.92
CA LEU A 4 -61.14 -12.71 16.66
C LEU A 4 -60.10 -13.86 16.51
N PRO A 5 -58.86 -13.60 16.02
CA PRO A 5 -57.75 -13.45 16.98
C PRO A 5 -56.67 -12.39 16.62
N ARG A 6 -55.97 -11.98 17.68
CA ARG A 6 -54.78 -11.11 17.75
C ARG A 6 -53.50 -11.94 17.64
N HIS A 7 -52.50 -11.43 16.92
CA HIS A 7 -51.06 -11.71 17.12
C HIS A 7 -50.31 -10.38 16.91
N ALA A 8 -49.81 -9.70 17.96
CA ALA A 8 -48.47 -9.83 18.58
C ALA A 8 -47.35 -9.42 17.58
N ALA A 9 -46.87 -8.17 17.60
CA ALA A 9 -45.71 -7.66 18.38
C ALA A 9 -44.36 -8.27 18.00
N THR A 10 -43.40 -7.46 17.53
CA THR A 10 -41.91 -7.58 17.66
C THR A 10 -41.25 -6.46 16.83
N LEU A 11 -40.64 -5.44 17.44
CA LEU A 11 -39.26 -5.36 17.96
C LEU A 11 -38.17 -5.28 16.85
N GLY A 12 -37.50 -4.12 16.80
CA GLY A 12 -36.05 -4.00 16.58
C GLY A 12 -35.46 -4.47 15.24
N ALA A 13 -35.22 -3.53 14.32
CA ALA A 13 -34.15 -3.68 13.33
C ALA A 13 -32.95 -2.83 13.77
N THR A 14 -32.21 -3.34 14.76
CA THR A 14 -30.84 -2.90 15.04
C THR A 14 -29.90 -3.40 13.96
N ALA A 15 -29.08 -2.47 13.46
CA ALA A 15 -27.74 -2.66 12.87
C ALA A 15 -27.61 -3.57 11.64
N LEU A 16 -27.14 -2.96 10.54
CA LEU A 16 -25.95 -3.38 9.77
C LEU A 16 -25.75 -2.39 8.62
N PHE A 17 -25.33 -1.17 8.95
CA PHE A 17 -24.51 -0.38 8.02
C PHE A 17 -23.07 -0.83 8.23
N ALA A 18 -22.78 -2.07 7.80
CA ALA A 18 -21.43 -2.58 7.69
C ALA A 18 -21.12 -2.68 6.20
N LEU A 19 -19.89 -2.31 5.86
CA LEU A 19 -19.30 -2.32 4.52
C LEU A 19 -19.69 -1.10 3.68
N SER A 20 -19.23 0.08 4.11
CA SER A 20 -18.84 1.10 3.15
C SER A 20 -17.81 0.48 2.20
N LEU A 21 -18.23 0.25 0.97
CA LEU A 21 -17.42 -0.19 -0.14
C LEU A 21 -16.23 0.77 -0.30
N SER A 22 -15.04 0.40 0.16
CA SER A 22 -13.77 0.79 -0.47
C SER A 22 -13.45 -0.14 -1.65
N ALA A 23 -14.49 -0.63 -2.34
CA ALA A 23 -14.37 -1.25 -3.65
C ALA A 23 -14.30 -0.13 -4.71
N CYS A 24 -13.17 0.57 -4.77
CA CYS A 24 -12.70 1.32 -5.94
C CYS A 24 -11.16 1.49 -5.83
N GLY A 25 -10.43 0.44 -6.23
CA GLY A 25 -9.13 0.58 -6.90
C GLY A 25 -7.90 0.94 -6.07
N GLY A 26 -7.59 0.20 -5.01
CA GLY A 26 -6.23 0.15 -4.46
C GLY A 26 -5.49 -1.13 -4.91
N PRO A 27 -4.19 -1.28 -4.59
CA PRO A 27 -3.43 -2.49 -4.89
C PRO A 27 -4.13 -3.76 -4.35
N PRO A 28 -3.93 -4.95 -4.94
CA PRO A 28 -4.48 -6.20 -4.42
C PRO A 28 -4.13 -6.44 -2.94
N ASP A 29 -4.98 -7.16 -2.20
CA ASP A 29 -4.80 -7.47 -0.77
C ASP A 29 -4.70 -8.97 -0.47
N ASP A 30 -4.44 -9.77 -1.51
CA ASP A 30 -4.42 -11.23 -1.48
C ASP A 30 -3.10 -11.82 -1.97
N ALA A 31 -2.04 -11.01 -2.05
CA ALA A 31 -0.70 -11.46 -2.41
C ALA A 31 -0.20 -12.57 -1.48
N SER A 32 0.65 -13.45 -1.99
CA SER A 32 1.42 -14.31 -1.09
C SER A 32 2.49 -13.48 -0.36
N VAL A 33 2.86 -13.87 0.87
CA VAL A 33 3.97 -13.21 1.60
C VAL A 33 5.26 -13.26 0.76
N ALA A 34 5.50 -14.36 0.07
CA ALA A 34 6.67 -14.52 -0.78
C ALA A 34 6.69 -13.53 -1.97
N ASP A 35 5.54 -13.34 -2.63
CA ASP A 35 5.44 -12.40 -3.76
C ASP A 35 5.58 -10.96 -3.28
N PHE A 36 4.92 -10.60 -2.17
CA PHE A 36 5.10 -9.31 -1.52
C PHE A 36 6.56 -9.04 -1.19
N CYS A 37 7.23 -9.96 -0.50
CA CYS A 37 8.65 -9.82 -0.13
C CYS A 37 9.55 -9.66 -1.35
N LYS A 38 9.27 -10.41 -2.42
CA LYS A 38 10.01 -10.30 -3.68
C LYS A 38 9.76 -8.96 -4.38
N ALA A 39 8.59 -8.35 -4.24
CA ALA A 39 8.26 -7.07 -4.85
C ALA A 39 8.84 -5.90 -4.04
N ILE A 40 8.62 -5.89 -2.71
CA ILE A 40 9.05 -4.80 -1.82
C ILE A 40 10.58 -4.70 -1.69
N HIS A 41 11.30 -5.84 -1.75
CA HIS A 41 12.76 -5.86 -1.73
C HIS A 41 13.38 -6.01 -3.12
N ASP A 42 12.61 -5.78 -4.19
CA ASP A 42 13.18 -5.82 -5.53
C ASP A 42 14.12 -4.64 -5.73
N THR A 43 15.42 -4.91 -5.83
CA THR A 43 16.44 -3.89 -6.15
C THR A 43 16.82 -3.88 -7.63
N SER A 44 16.18 -4.71 -8.47
CA SER A 44 16.51 -4.80 -9.90
C SER A 44 16.23 -3.52 -10.66
N TRP A 45 15.31 -2.67 -10.19
CA TRP A 45 15.09 -1.34 -10.78
C TRP A 45 16.35 -0.47 -10.70
N ALA A 46 17.08 -0.52 -9.58
CA ALA A 46 18.28 0.28 -9.36
C ALA A 46 19.45 -0.19 -10.23
N THR A 47 19.47 -1.47 -10.65
CA THR A 47 20.51 -1.99 -11.56
C THR A 47 20.48 -1.38 -12.95
N SER A 48 19.41 -0.66 -13.28
CA SER A 48 19.29 0.11 -14.53
C SER A 48 19.81 1.54 -14.43
N LEU A 49 20.25 1.97 -13.24
CA LEU A 49 20.77 3.30 -12.97
C LEU A 49 22.30 3.24 -12.80
N ASP A 50 22.98 4.29 -13.25
CA ASP A 50 24.40 4.53 -12.95
C ASP A 50 24.63 5.99 -12.53
N GLU A 51 25.85 6.34 -12.16
CA GLU A 51 26.22 7.69 -11.68
C GLU A 51 25.97 8.81 -12.71
N THR A 52 25.70 8.46 -13.96
CA THR A 52 25.40 9.40 -15.06
C THR A 52 23.92 9.45 -15.41
N SER A 53 23.07 8.63 -14.76
CA SER A 53 21.63 8.64 -14.98
C SER A 53 21.00 9.95 -14.58
N ASP A 54 20.16 10.47 -15.46
CA ASP A 54 19.39 11.69 -15.23
C ASP A 54 18.06 11.41 -14.49
N GLY A 55 17.38 12.47 -14.07
CA GLY A 55 16.12 12.37 -13.35
C GLY A 55 15.03 11.61 -14.12
N ASP A 56 15.01 11.67 -15.46
CA ASP A 56 14.04 10.93 -16.27
C ASP A 56 14.30 9.42 -16.21
N GLU A 57 15.56 8.99 -16.26
CA GLU A 57 15.96 7.59 -16.07
C GLU A 57 15.63 7.08 -14.67
N ILE A 58 15.88 7.90 -13.64
CA ILE A 58 15.57 7.60 -12.24
C ILE A 58 14.07 7.42 -12.03
N VAL A 59 13.25 8.40 -12.44
CA VAL A 59 11.79 8.31 -12.34
C VAL A 59 11.28 7.07 -13.08
N LYS A 60 11.79 6.79 -14.27
CA LYS A 60 11.36 5.61 -15.02
C LYS A 60 11.71 4.30 -14.30
N ALA A 61 12.83 4.23 -13.58
CA ALA A 61 13.19 3.06 -12.78
C ALA A 61 12.26 2.92 -11.57
N LEU A 62 12.00 4.01 -10.85
CA LEU A 62 11.07 4.07 -9.70
C LEU A 62 9.64 3.71 -10.10
N GLN A 63 9.15 4.22 -11.23
CA GLN A 63 7.80 3.91 -11.75
C GLN A 63 7.63 2.43 -12.07
N LYS A 64 8.66 1.76 -12.61
CA LYS A 64 8.62 0.30 -12.80
C LYS A 64 8.52 -0.47 -11.49
N TRP A 65 9.22 0.00 -10.45
CA TRP A 65 9.13 -0.61 -9.13
C TRP A 65 7.75 -0.38 -8.54
N ARG A 66 7.24 0.85 -8.60
CA ARG A 66 5.85 1.21 -8.24
C ARG A 66 4.82 0.32 -8.92
N ASP A 67 4.92 0.13 -10.23
CA ASP A 67 3.99 -0.72 -10.99
C ASP A 67 4.04 -2.16 -10.48
N LYS A 68 5.23 -2.68 -10.20
CA LYS A 68 5.37 -4.03 -9.63
C LYS A 68 4.74 -4.13 -8.24
N LEU A 69 4.90 -3.11 -7.39
CA LEU A 69 4.25 -3.05 -6.08
C LEU A 69 2.73 -3.02 -6.24
N ASP A 70 2.21 -2.13 -7.07
CA ASP A 70 0.78 -1.98 -7.32
C ASP A 70 0.13 -3.24 -7.89
N GLU A 71 0.80 -3.92 -8.82
CA GLU A 71 0.35 -5.20 -9.37
C GLU A 71 0.39 -6.34 -8.36
N THR A 72 1.43 -6.38 -7.50
CA THR A 72 1.60 -7.44 -6.51
C THR A 72 0.64 -7.27 -5.35
N GLY A 73 0.49 -6.03 -4.87
CA GLY A 73 -0.28 -5.72 -3.68
C GLY A 73 0.36 -6.22 -2.39
N THR A 74 -0.46 -6.38 -1.36
CA THR A 74 -0.01 -6.82 -0.03
C THR A 74 -0.60 -8.18 0.35
N PRO A 75 0.00 -8.90 1.31
CA PRO A 75 -0.56 -10.14 1.79
C PRO A 75 -1.84 -9.93 2.58
N LYS A 76 -2.71 -10.94 2.54
CA LYS A 76 -3.91 -10.94 3.36
C LYS A 76 -3.57 -10.91 4.85
N GLY A 77 -4.16 -9.96 5.57
CA GLY A 77 -3.95 -9.81 7.01
C GLY A 77 -2.67 -9.07 7.41
N ILE A 78 -2.02 -8.37 6.47
CA ILE A 78 -1.08 -7.30 6.81
C ILE A 78 -1.78 -6.30 7.77
N PRO A 79 -1.10 -5.75 8.79
CA PRO A 79 -1.68 -4.72 9.65
C PRO A 79 -2.15 -3.50 8.87
N ASP A 80 -3.26 -2.88 9.28
CA ASP A 80 -3.86 -1.74 8.57
C ASP A 80 -2.88 -0.57 8.37
N ASP A 81 -2.02 -0.29 9.35
CA ASP A 81 -1.05 0.79 9.23
C ASP A 81 0.09 0.45 8.26
N ALA A 82 0.54 -0.82 8.25
CA ALA A 82 1.48 -1.30 7.26
C ALA A 82 0.88 -1.31 5.84
N ARG A 83 -0.41 -1.65 5.72
CA ARG A 83 -1.15 -1.56 4.45
C ARG A 83 -1.21 -0.12 3.93
N LYS A 84 -1.53 0.84 4.80
CA LYS A 84 -1.53 2.26 4.41
C LYS A 84 -0.13 2.75 4.10
N GLY A 85 0.90 2.30 4.82
CA GLY A 85 2.30 2.60 4.50
C GLY A 85 2.69 2.13 3.10
N PHE A 86 2.17 0.98 2.67
CA PHE A 86 2.34 0.47 1.31
C PHE A 86 1.67 1.35 0.27
N GLU A 87 0.42 1.76 0.52
CA GLU A 87 -0.31 2.67 -0.36
C GLU A 87 0.37 4.04 -0.45
N ILE A 88 0.83 4.59 0.68
CA ILE A 88 1.64 5.83 0.73
C ILE A 88 2.93 5.67 -0.07
N THR A 89 3.63 4.53 0.05
CA THR A 89 4.85 4.29 -0.73
C THR A 89 4.57 4.33 -2.24
N ILE A 90 3.47 3.72 -2.70
CA ILE A 90 3.06 3.75 -4.11
C ILE A 90 2.69 5.18 -4.55
N ASP A 91 1.95 5.91 -3.71
CA ASP A 91 1.54 7.28 -4.00
C ASP A 91 2.76 8.21 -4.09
N THR A 92 3.69 8.13 -3.13
CA THR A 92 4.97 8.86 -3.16
C THR A 92 5.74 8.56 -4.44
N LEU A 93 5.91 7.27 -4.79
CA LEU A 93 6.58 6.87 -6.03
C LEU A 93 5.82 7.30 -7.30
N SER A 94 4.51 7.55 -7.21
CA SER A 94 3.71 8.05 -8.34
C SER A 94 3.89 9.55 -8.54
N ASP A 95 4.17 10.29 -7.47
CA ASP A 95 4.29 11.74 -7.45
C ASP A 95 5.71 12.27 -7.74
N VAL A 96 6.74 11.41 -7.67
CA VAL A 96 8.13 11.78 -7.99
C VAL A 96 8.28 12.26 -9.43
N LYS A 97 9.10 13.31 -9.63
CA LYS A 97 9.38 13.93 -10.92
C LYS A 97 10.87 13.97 -11.21
N ALA A 98 11.22 14.13 -12.48
CA ALA A 98 12.62 14.15 -12.91
C ALA A 98 13.37 15.34 -12.27
N GLU A 99 12.66 16.44 -11.99
CA GLU A 99 13.24 17.62 -11.35
C GLU A 99 13.57 17.41 -9.86
N ASP A 100 13.09 16.32 -9.25
CA ASP A 100 13.38 15.97 -7.85
C ASP A 100 14.73 15.24 -7.71
N PHE A 101 15.39 14.90 -8.83
CA PHE A 101 16.64 14.14 -8.84
C PHE A 101 17.70 14.82 -9.72
N ASP A 102 18.78 15.28 -9.10
CA ASP A 102 20.00 15.71 -9.80
C ASP A 102 20.92 14.51 -10.08
N SER A 103 20.83 13.46 -9.25
CA SER A 103 21.58 12.21 -9.39
C SER A 103 20.91 11.05 -8.62
N PRO A 104 21.34 9.79 -8.82
CA PRO A 104 20.82 8.67 -8.01
C PRO A 104 21.09 8.78 -6.50
N ASP A 105 22.00 9.64 -6.05
CA ASP A 105 22.26 9.84 -4.63
C ASP A 105 21.07 10.50 -3.91
N ASP A 106 20.18 11.17 -4.64
CA ASP A 106 18.99 11.86 -4.11
C ASP A 106 17.84 10.90 -3.76
N LEU A 107 17.96 9.61 -4.11
CA LEU A 107 16.97 8.57 -3.79
C LEU A 107 16.70 8.41 -2.29
N GLY A 108 17.63 8.83 -1.44
CA GLY A 108 17.48 8.76 0.02
C GLY A 108 16.39 9.69 0.59
N ASP A 109 16.02 10.75 -0.14
CA ASP A 109 15.14 11.82 0.34
C ASP A 109 13.71 11.72 -0.18
N ILE A 110 13.34 10.66 -0.90
CA ILE A 110 12.01 10.47 -1.53
C ILE A 110 10.84 10.57 -0.52
N ASN A 111 11.08 10.23 0.75
CA ASN A 111 10.07 10.31 1.81
C ASN A 111 10.13 11.61 2.63
N GLY A 112 10.98 12.58 2.26
CA GLY A 112 11.28 13.77 3.07
C GLY A 112 10.11 14.72 3.33
N ASP A 113 9.04 14.63 2.54
CA ASP A 113 7.86 15.50 2.62
C ASP A 113 6.63 14.86 3.30
N LEU A 114 6.77 13.64 3.84
CA LEU A 114 5.67 12.94 4.50
C LEU A 114 5.26 13.62 5.82
N SER A 115 3.97 13.53 6.14
CA SER A 115 3.51 13.91 7.48
C SER A 115 3.99 12.88 8.50
N LYS A 116 4.16 13.26 9.77
CA LYS A 116 4.52 12.30 10.84
C LYS A 116 3.61 11.08 10.90
N GLU A 117 2.31 11.29 10.65
CA GLU A 117 1.35 10.20 10.65
C GLU A 117 1.57 9.24 9.48
N ASP A 118 2.11 9.73 8.36
CA ASP A 118 2.40 8.91 7.18
C ASP A 118 3.77 8.25 7.31
N GLU A 119 4.75 8.94 7.91
CA GLU A 119 6.04 8.35 8.33
C GLU A 119 5.80 7.13 9.24
N ASP A 120 4.96 7.26 10.27
CA ASP A 120 4.63 6.16 11.19
C ASP A 120 4.03 4.93 10.46
N LYS A 121 3.23 5.17 9.40
CA LYS A 121 2.63 4.10 8.59
C LYS A 121 3.67 3.43 7.69
N VAL A 122 4.56 4.22 7.08
CA VAL A 122 5.69 3.69 6.29
C VAL A 122 6.65 2.91 7.18
N GLU A 123 6.89 3.34 8.42
CA GLU A 123 7.65 2.58 9.42
C GLU A 123 6.94 1.26 9.76
N ALA A 124 5.63 1.26 9.98
CA ALA A 124 4.86 0.04 10.20
C ALA A 124 4.96 -0.94 9.02
N LEU A 125 5.01 -0.44 7.78
CA LEU A 125 5.29 -1.27 6.60
C LEU A 125 6.70 -1.87 6.67
N ASN A 126 7.72 -1.05 6.95
CA ASN A 126 9.11 -1.49 7.04
C ASN A 126 9.32 -2.56 8.12
N ASP A 127 8.70 -2.39 9.29
CA ASP A 127 8.71 -3.36 10.37
C ASP A 127 8.05 -4.69 9.94
N TYR A 128 6.89 -4.60 9.27
CA TYR A 128 6.21 -5.78 8.74
C TYR A 128 7.05 -6.50 7.69
N SER A 129 7.67 -5.78 6.74
CA SER A 129 8.54 -6.39 5.74
C SER A 129 9.76 -7.03 6.39
N THR A 130 10.38 -6.39 7.38
CA THR A 130 11.52 -6.96 8.11
C THR A 130 11.13 -8.27 8.81
N ASP A 131 10.03 -8.28 9.58
CA ASP A 131 9.55 -9.47 10.30
C ASP A 131 9.18 -10.62 9.35
N LYS A 132 8.48 -10.31 8.24
CA LYS A 132 7.94 -11.34 7.35
C LYS A 132 8.88 -11.79 6.25
N CYS A 133 9.78 -10.93 5.79
CA CYS A 133 10.65 -11.21 4.64
C CYS A 133 12.03 -11.72 5.07
N GLU A 134 12.55 -11.29 6.22
CA GLU A 134 13.84 -11.75 6.73
C GLU A 134 13.72 -12.89 7.75
N GLY A 135 12.53 -13.12 8.30
CA GLY A 135 12.23 -14.15 9.31
C GLY A 135 11.59 -15.46 8.78
N GLY A 136 11.52 -15.66 7.46
CA GLY A 136 10.82 -16.78 6.79
C GLY A 136 11.71 -17.89 6.25
#